data_AF-A0A392SWU9-F1
#
_entry.id   AF-A0A392SWU9-F1
#
_cell.length_a   1.000
_cell.length_b   1.000
_cell.length_c   1.000
_cell.angle_alpha   90.00
_cell.angle_beta   90.00
_cell.angle_gamma   90.00
#
_symmetry.space_group_name_H-M   'P 1'
#
loop_
_entity.id
_entity.type
_entity.pdbx_description
1 polymer ?
#
loop_
_entity_poly.entity_id
_entity_poly.type
_entity_poly.pdbx_seq_one_letter_code
_entity_poly.pdbx_strand_id
1 'polypeptide(L)' 'MTRLVSRFPLCWTREHFDQPTEYYLTMEENMSSEELAGLEKLQAYVNSFIPARCVNRVGNPVFDAKGN' A
#
# COMPACT_ATOMS: atom_id res chain seq x y z
N MET A 1 -15.98 -4.47 11.07
CA MET A 1 -15.52 -4.37 9.67
C MET A 1 -14.05 -4.75 9.67
N THR A 2 -13.71 -5.90 9.10
CA THR A 2 -12.35 -6.45 9.07
C THR A 2 -11.50 -5.73 8.03
N ARG A 3 -10.32 -5.24 8.43
CA ARG A 3 -9.39 -4.49 7.58
C ARG A 3 -8.40 -5.46 6.92
N LEU A 4 -8.19 -5.30 5.61
CA LEU A 4 -7.26 -6.10 4.82
C LEU A 4 -5.88 -5.42 4.77
N VAL A 5 -4.80 -6.17 5.03
CA VAL A 5 -3.41 -5.65 5.00
C VAL A 5 -2.60 -6.36 3.92
N SER A 6 -1.93 -5.62 3.04
CA SER A 6 -1.18 -6.15 1.91
C SER A 6 0.25 -6.61 2.27
N ARG A 7 0.69 -7.70 1.64
CA ARG A 7 1.95 -8.40 1.87
C ARG A 7 2.58 -8.72 0.51
N PHE A 8 3.34 -7.77 -0.02
CA PHE A 8 3.90 -7.85 -1.37
C PHE A 8 5.29 -8.54 -1.39
N PRO A 9 5.62 -9.26 -2.48
CA PRO A 9 6.95 -9.84 -2.67
C PRO A 9 8.00 -8.74 -2.94
N LEU A 10 9.23 -8.95 -2.48
CA LEU A 10 10.36 -8.03 -2.69
C LEU A 10 10.82 -7.99 -4.16
N CYS A 11 10.52 -9.03 -4.94
CA CYS A 11 10.71 -9.08 -6.38
C CYS A 11 9.48 -9.71 -7.03
N TRP A 12 8.95 -9.06 -8.07
CA TRP A 12 7.76 -9.53 -8.77
C TRP A 12 8.16 -10.41 -9.93
N THR A 13 7.70 -11.67 -9.93
CA THR A 13 7.79 -12.57 -11.09
C THR A 13 6.44 -12.61 -11.82
N ARG A 14 6.41 -13.16 -13.04
CA ARG A 14 5.17 -13.30 -13.83
C ARG A 14 4.05 -13.99 -13.03
N GLU A 15 4.41 -15.04 -12.29
CA GLU A 15 3.50 -15.85 -11.47
C GLU A 15 2.78 -15.04 -10.39
N HIS A 16 3.38 -13.94 -9.92
CA HIS A 16 2.76 -13.05 -8.94
C HIS A 16 1.63 -12.22 -9.56
N PHE A 17 1.71 -11.91 -10.85
CA PHE A 17 0.62 -11.19 -11.54
C PHE A 17 -0.58 -12.08 -11.85
N ASP A 18 -0.38 -13.40 -11.85
CA ASP A 18 -1.45 -14.38 -12.05
C ASP A 18 -2.20 -14.68 -10.73
N GLN A 19 -1.69 -14.24 -9.58
CA GLN A 19 -2.36 -14.40 -8.29
C GLN A 19 -3.43 -13.31 -8.08
N PRO A 20 -4.58 -13.67 -7.49
CA PRO A 20 -5.62 -12.71 -7.16
C PRO A 20 -5.16 -11.82 -5.99
N THR A 21 -5.72 -10.61 -5.85
CA THR A 21 -5.29 -9.62 -4.84
C THR A 21 -5.28 -10.20 -3.42
N GLU A 22 -6.26 -11.05 -3.10
CA GLU A 22 -6.43 -11.71 -1.82
C GLU A 22 -5.23 -12.56 -1.41
N TYR A 23 -4.47 -13.08 -2.39
CA TYR A 23 -3.25 -13.83 -2.15
C TYR A 23 -2.21 -13.01 -1.36
N TYR A 24 -2.22 -11.69 -1.54
CA TYR A 24 -1.33 -10.77 -0.85
C TYR A 24 -1.95 -10.19 0.41
N LEU A 25 -3.16 -10.59 0.80
CA LEU A 25 -3.82 -10.02 1.96
C LEU A 25 -3.62 -10.92 3.17
N THR A 26 -3.05 -10.37 4.23
CA THR A 26 -2.96 -11.01 5.54
C THR A 26 -4.00 -10.39 6.46
N MET A 27 -4.77 -11.25 7.12
CA MET A 27 -5.70 -10.82 8.17
C MET A 27 -4.89 -10.32 9.36
N GLU A 28 -5.22 -9.12 9.85
CA GLU A 28 -4.56 -8.51 11.02
C GLU A 28 -4.67 -9.42 12.26
N GLU A 29 -5.77 -10.18 12.39
CA GLU A 29 -6.01 -11.19 13.45
C GLU A 29 -5.01 -12.35 13.42
N ASN A 30 -4.41 -12.65 12.27
CA ASN A 30 -3.43 -13.73 12.10
C ASN A 30 -1.99 -13.23 12.22
N MET A 31 -1.77 -11.95 12.49
CA MET A 31 -0.43 -11.38 12.64
C MET A 31 0.14 -11.66 14.03
N SER A 32 1.43 -11.95 14.06
CA SER A 32 2.18 -11.96 15.33
C SER A 32 2.28 -10.55 15.92
N SER A 33 2.59 -10.44 17.22
CA SER A 33 2.80 -9.15 17.87
C SER A 33 3.95 -8.35 17.24
N GLU A 34 4.97 -9.01 16.69
CA GLU A 34 6.07 -8.37 15.98
C GLU A 34 5.61 -7.77 14.65
N GLU A 35 4.81 -8.50 13.88
CA GLU A 35 4.23 -8.02 12.62
C GLU A 35 3.28 -6.83 12.85
N LEU A 36 2.49 -6.85 13.92
CA LEU A 36 1.64 -5.71 14.30
C LEU A 36 2.46 -4.46 14.64
N ALA A 37 3.54 -4.61 15.40
CA ALA A 37 4.45 -3.49 15.70
C ALA A 37 5.15 -2.96 14.42
N GLY A 38 5.48 -3.84 13.48
CA GLY A 38 5.98 -3.47 12.15
C GLY A 38 4.95 -2.69 11.33
N LEU A 39 3.70 -3.15 11.33
CA LEU A 39 2.58 -2.50 10.65
C LEU A 39 2.30 -1.10 11.21
N GLU A 40 2.31 -0.95 12.53
CA GLU A 40 2.11 0.36 13.19
C GLU A 40 3.20 1.36 12.79
N LYS A 41 4.47 0.93 12.78
CA LYS A 41 5.60 1.77 12.31
C LYS A 41 5.42 2.19 10.85
N LEU A 42 5.02 1.27 9.98
CA LEU A 42 4.75 1.58 8.57
C LEU A 42 3.60 2.57 8.41
N GLN A 43 2.51 2.41 9.17
CA GLN A 43 1.39 3.34 9.14
C GLN A 43 1.80 4.74 9.62
N ALA A 44 2.55 4.83 10.73
CA ALA A 44 3.07 6.11 11.22
C ALA A 44 3.99 6.79 10.18
N TYR A 45 4.85 6.01 9.52
CA TYR A 45 5.72 6.52 8.45
C TYR A 45 4.93 7.06 7.26
N VAL A 46 3.96 6.30 6.73
CA VAL A 46 3.12 6.75 5.61
C VAL A 46 2.29 7.97 5.99
N ASN A 47 1.72 8.01 7.21
CA ASN A 47 0.93 9.13 7.71
C ASN A 47 1.77 10.41 7.92
N SER A 48 3.10 10.28 8.04
CA SER A 48 3.99 11.44 8.13
C SER A 48 4.20 12.15 6.80
N PHE A 49 3.82 11.54 5.68
CA PHE A 49 3.96 12.14 4.36
C PHE A 49 2.99 13.31 4.19
N ILE A 50 3.53 14.45 3.79
CA ILE A 50 2.73 15.59 3.36
C ILE A 50 2.17 15.25 1.98
N PRO A 51 0.83 15.27 1.77
CA PRO A 51 0.25 15.03 0.46
C PRO A 51 0.85 15.98 -0.58
N ALA A 52 1.59 15.43 -1.54
CA ALA A 52 2.15 16.20 -2.64
C ALA A 52 1.19 16.13 -3.82
N ARG A 53 0.98 17.27 -4.49
CA ARG A 53 0.29 17.26 -5.78
C ARG A 53 1.18 16.57 -6.80
N CYS A 54 0.67 15.53 -7.45
CA CYS A 54 1.31 14.97 -8.64
C CYS A 54 1.38 16.07 -9.69
N VAL A 55 2.57 16.37 -10.18
CA VAL A 55 2.79 17.36 -11.24
C VAL A 55 3.49 16.74 -12.43
N ASN A 56 3.18 17.23 -13.62
CA ASN A 56 3.90 16.86 -14.83
C ASN A 56 5.31 17.50 -14.85
N ARG A 57 6.10 17.21 -15.90
CA ARG A 57 7.45 17.78 -16.06
C ARG A 57 7.51 19.31 -16.07
N VAL A 58 6.39 19.98 -16.34
CA VAL A 58 6.25 21.44 -16.43
C VAL A 58 5.73 22.04 -15.10
N GLY A 59 5.38 21.20 -14.12
CA GLY A 59 4.85 21.64 -12.83
C GLY A 59 3.33 21.76 -12.77
N ASN A 60 2.59 21.38 -13.82
CA ASN A 60 1.14 21.42 -13.80
C ASN A 60 0.58 20.21 -13.03
N PRO A 61 -0.46 20.39 -12.18
CA PRO A 61 -1.12 19.28 -11.51
C PRO A 61 -1.63 18.24 -12.50
N VAL A 62 -1.41 16.97 -12.18
CA VAL A 62 -1.98 15.81 -12.87
C VAL A 62 -3.16 15.34 -12.05
N PHE A 63 -4.33 15.27 -12.69
CA PHE A 63 -5.56 14.80 -12.08
C PHE A 63 -5.90 13.39 -12.54
N ASP A 64 -6.55 12.63 -11.68
CA ASP A 64 -7.15 11.36 -12.08
C ASP A 64 -8.39 11.57 -13.00
N ALA A 65 -9.01 10.47 -13.45
CA ALA A 65 -10.20 10.53 -14.30
C ALA A 65 -11.42 11.22 -13.64
N LYS A 66 -11.38 11.43 -12.32
CA LYS A 66 -12.41 12.12 -11.54
C LYS A 66 -12.05 13.57 -11.22
N GLY A 67 -10.86 14.04 -11.62
CA GLY A 67 -10.39 15.40 -11.38
C GLY A 67 -9.73 15.61 -10.01
N ASN A 68 -9.34 14.54 -9.30
CA ASN A 68 -8.61 14.63 -8.02
C ASN A 68 -7.09 14.67 -8.21
#